data_AF-A0A285P092-F1
#
_entry.id   AF-A0A285P092-F1
#
_cell.length_a   1.000
_cell.length_b   1.000
_cell.length_c   1.000
_cell.angle_alpha   90.00
_cell.angle_beta   90.00
_cell.angle_gamma   90.00
#
_symmetry.space_group_name_H-M   'P 1'
#
loop_
_entity.id
_entity.type
_entity.pdbx_description
1 polymer ?
#
loop_
_entity_poly.entity_id
_entity_poly.type
_entity_poly.pdbx_seq_one_letter_code
_entity_poly.pdbx_strand_id
1 'polypeptide(L)'
;MSCSLRSLRARIESLATSGGRFGVACARTGVTPVPIGGLWFESREEARLAVDLAAAYRARLRRYDPTLQHHDLVVHECPLAVDAGIDARPAPEAARAGQPVPDDD
;
A
#
# COMPACT_ATOMS: atom_id res chain seq x y z
N MET A 1 2.63 -22.06 19.55
CA MET A 1 3.12 -21.62 18.23
C MET A 1 3.17 -20.10 18.16
N SER A 2 4.35 -19.53 18.31
CA SER A 2 4.61 -18.09 18.30
C SER A 2 4.52 -17.57 16.86
N CYS A 3 3.46 -16.83 16.51
CA CYS A 3 3.33 -16.19 15.19
C CYS A 3 4.39 -15.09 15.02
N SER A 4 5.58 -15.44 14.55
CA SER A 4 6.69 -14.50 14.35
C SER A 4 6.48 -13.59 13.13
N LEU A 5 7.18 -12.47 13.07
CA LEU A 5 7.16 -11.56 11.91
C LEU A 5 7.45 -12.30 10.60
N ARG A 6 8.39 -13.26 10.63
CA ARG A 6 8.75 -14.09 9.48
C ARG A 6 7.63 -15.03 9.02
N SER A 7 6.89 -15.64 9.95
CA SER A 7 5.79 -16.54 9.59
C SER A 7 4.59 -15.78 9.03
N LEU A 8 4.33 -14.57 9.54
CA LEU A 8 3.33 -13.66 8.98
C LEU A 8 3.69 -13.26 7.55
N ARG A 9 4.94 -12.83 7.33
CA ARG A 9 5.45 -12.51 5.98
C ARG A 9 5.30 -13.69 5.02
N ALA A 10 5.79 -14.88 5.40
CA ALA A 10 5.71 -16.05 4.54
C ALA A 10 4.27 -16.43 4.17
N ARG A 11 3.32 -16.27 5.11
CA ARG A 11 1.91 -16.53 4.85
C ARG A 11 1.27 -15.49 3.93
N ILE A 12 1.70 -14.23 4.00
CA ILE A 12 1.26 -13.19 3.07
C ILE A 12 1.80 -13.49 1.67
N GLU A 13 3.09 -13.82 1.56
CA GLU A 13 3.74 -14.17 0.30
C GLU A 13 3.14 -15.42 -0.34
N SER A 14 2.72 -16.42 0.43
CA SER A 14 2.06 -17.63 -0.10
C SER A 14 0.66 -17.38 -0.68
N LEU A 15 0.00 -16.30 -0.26
CA LEU A 15 -1.29 -15.90 -0.81
C LEU A 15 -1.14 -15.06 -2.08
N ALA A 16 0.05 -14.52 -2.32
CA ALA A 16 0.29 -13.66 -3.46
C ALA A 16 0.41 -14.50 -4.75
N THR A 17 -0.16 -13.96 -5.83
CA THR A 17 -0.12 -14.56 -7.15
C THR A 17 0.36 -13.54 -8.18
N SER A 18 1.13 -13.99 -9.18
CA SER A 18 1.78 -13.10 -10.16
C SER A 18 0.82 -12.42 -11.14
N GLY A 19 -0.46 -12.78 -11.14
CA GLY A 19 -1.50 -12.23 -12.04
C GLY A 19 -2.79 -11.84 -11.31
N GLY A 20 -2.70 -11.56 -10.01
CA GLY A 20 -3.86 -11.25 -9.19
C GLY A 20 -4.52 -9.93 -9.60
N ARG A 21 -5.85 -9.86 -9.53
CA ARG A 21 -6.61 -8.62 -9.79
C ARG A 21 -6.74 -7.73 -8.56
N PHE A 22 -6.52 -8.29 -7.37
CA PHE A 22 -6.71 -7.59 -6.12
C PHE A 22 -5.37 -7.17 -5.53
N GLY A 23 -5.17 -5.86 -5.38
CA GLY A 23 -4.03 -5.27 -4.68
C GLY A 23 -4.42 -4.80 -3.29
N VAL A 24 -3.40 -4.55 -2.47
CA VAL A 24 -3.57 -3.90 -1.17
C VAL A 24 -2.77 -2.60 -1.19
N ALA A 25 -3.38 -1.51 -0.74
CA ALA A 25 -2.73 -0.21 -0.64
C ALA A 25 -3.21 0.53 0.61
N CYS A 26 -2.43 1.54 1.04
CA CYS A 26 -2.89 2.47 2.06
C CYS A 26 -3.99 3.37 1.48
N ALA A 27 -5.18 3.40 2.09
CA ALA A 27 -6.31 4.20 1.64
C ALA A 27 -5.98 5.70 1.52
N ARG A 28 -5.05 6.18 2.35
CA ARG A 28 -4.70 7.60 2.43
C ARG A 28 -3.60 8.02 1.45
N THR A 29 -2.66 7.13 1.16
CA THR A 29 -1.45 7.50 0.39
C THR A 29 -1.33 6.72 -0.92
N GLY A 30 -2.13 5.68 -1.15
CA GLY A 30 -2.01 4.78 -2.30
C GLY A 30 -0.74 3.90 -2.28
N VAL A 31 0.18 4.13 -1.33
CA VAL A 31 1.42 3.38 -1.21
C VAL A 31 1.15 2.03 -0.56
N THR A 32 1.77 0.98 -1.08
CA THR A 32 1.73 -0.34 -0.47
C THR A 32 2.94 -0.54 0.47
N PRO A 33 2.73 -0.60 1.80
CA PRO A 33 3.83 -0.74 2.74
C PRO A 33 4.35 -2.18 2.79
N VAL A 34 5.61 -2.35 3.19
CA VAL A 34 6.18 -3.66 3.52
C VAL A 34 5.38 -4.26 4.69
N PRO A 35 4.97 -5.54 4.64
CA PRO A 35 5.43 -6.61 3.74
C PRO A 35 4.55 -6.90 2.52
N ILE A 36 3.53 -6.10 2.26
CA ILE A 36 2.52 -6.33 1.21
C ILE A 36 2.88 -5.66 -0.12
N GLY A 37 3.97 -4.88 -0.14
CA GLY A 37 4.43 -4.09 -1.28
C GLY A 37 4.62 -4.94 -2.54
N GLY A 38 3.84 -4.64 -3.59
CA GLY A 38 3.95 -5.31 -4.88
C GLY A 38 3.32 -6.70 -4.97
N LEU A 39 2.55 -7.11 -3.96
CA LEU A 39 1.82 -8.38 -3.97
C LEU A 39 0.40 -8.20 -4.52
N TRP A 40 -0.02 -9.16 -5.34
CA TRP A 40 -1.36 -9.23 -5.93
C TRP A 40 -2.03 -10.52 -5.52
N PHE A 41 -3.35 -10.53 -5.43
CA PHE A 41 -4.17 -11.65 -4.96
C PHE A 41 -5.21 -12.01 -6.00
N GLU A 42 -5.55 -13.31 -6.09
CA GLU A 42 -6.53 -13.80 -7.06
C GLU A 42 -7.95 -13.41 -6.66
N SER A 43 -8.24 -13.46 -5.35
CA SER A 43 -9.55 -13.16 -4.79
C SER A 43 -9.52 -12.00 -3.78
N ARG A 44 -10.68 -11.37 -3.62
CA ARG A 44 -10.90 -10.36 -2.59
C ARG A 44 -10.74 -10.92 -1.17
N GLU A 45 -11.03 -12.20 -0.99
CA GLU A 45 -10.96 -12.88 0.31
C GLU A 45 -9.49 -13.10 0.72
N GLU A 46 -8.64 -13.55 -0.20
CA GLU A 46 -7.20 -13.63 0.00
C GLU A 46 -6.57 -12.25 0.26
N ALA A 47 -7.00 -11.23 -0.49
CA ALA A 47 -6.55 -9.86 -0.27
C ALA A 47 -6.94 -9.33 1.11
N ARG A 48 -8.16 -9.63 1.59
CA ARG A 48 -8.58 -9.29 2.96
C ARG A 48 -7.76 -10.03 4.00
N LEU A 49 -7.53 -11.32 3.80
CA LEU A 49 -6.68 -12.10 4.69
C LEU A 49 -5.26 -11.53 4.76
N ALA A 50 -4.72 -11.07 3.62
CA ALA A 50 -3.43 -10.40 3.56
C ALA A 50 -3.42 -9.06 4.31
N VAL A 51 -4.51 -8.27 4.24
CA VAL A 51 -4.69 -7.06 5.06
C VAL A 51 -4.62 -7.39 6.55
N ASP A 52 -5.35 -8.40 7.01
CA ASP A 52 -5.37 -8.81 8.42
C ASP A 52 -3.98 -9.28 8.90
N LEU A 53 -3.29 -10.09 8.08
CA LEU A 53 -1.95 -10.57 8.38
C LEU A 53 -0.92 -9.43 8.40
N ALA A 54 -1.05 -8.47 7.50
CA ALA A 54 -0.19 -7.28 7.46
C ALA A 54 -0.45 -6.35 8.66
N ALA A 55 -1.70 -6.19 9.07
CA ALA A 55 -2.07 -5.45 10.28
C ALA A 55 -1.46 -6.12 11.53
N ALA A 56 -1.57 -7.45 11.64
CA ALA A 56 -0.94 -8.21 12.72
C ALA A 56 0.60 -8.07 12.72
N TYR A 57 1.22 -8.09 11.53
CA TYR A 57 2.66 -7.88 11.36
C TYR A 57 3.09 -6.50 11.88
N ARG A 58 2.37 -5.44 11.48
CA ARG A 58 2.64 -4.06 11.92
C ARG A 58 2.39 -3.84 13.41
N ALA A 59 1.31 -4.40 13.95
CA ALA A 59 1.02 -4.35 15.38
C ALA A 59 2.15 -5.00 16.21
N ARG A 60 2.76 -6.07 15.69
CA ARG A 60 3.89 -6.74 16.34
C ARG A 60 5.18 -5.93 16.17
N LEU A 61 5.41 -5.34 14.99
CA LEU A 61 6.53 -4.43 14.74
C LEU A 61 6.53 -3.20 15.65
N ARG A 62 5.34 -2.67 16.00
CA ARG A 62 5.22 -1.54 16.92
C ARG A 62 5.78 -1.77 18.31
N ARG A 63 5.89 -3.04 18.73
CA ARG A 63 6.58 -3.37 19.99
C ARG A 63 8.07 -3.06 19.93
N TYR A 64 8.65 -3.03 18.72
CA TYR A 64 10.06 -2.73 18.48
C TYR A 64 10.26 -1.28 18.01
N ASP A 65 9.34 -0.76 17.19
CA ASP A 65 9.36 0.62 16.71
C ASP A 65 8.01 1.32 16.97
N PRO A 66 7.87 2.05 18.08
CA PRO A 66 6.63 2.75 18.41
C PRO A 66 6.32 3.93 17.48
N THR A 67 7.28 4.40 16.67
CA THR A 67 7.09 5.54 15.75
C THR A 67 6.41 5.15 14.43
N LEU A 68 6.17 3.85 14.22
CA LEU A 68 5.52 3.33 13.02
C LEU A 68 4.14 3.94 12.78
N GLN A 69 4.01 4.62 11.64
CA GLN A 69 2.78 5.27 11.20
C GLN A 69 1.61 4.27 11.07
N HIS A 70 0.40 4.73 11.38
CA HIS A 70 -0.82 3.98 11.08
C HIS A 70 -1.10 4.07 9.58
N HIS A 71 -1.16 2.92 8.91
CA HIS A 71 -1.65 2.81 7.54
C HIS A 71 -2.98 2.07 7.59
N ASP A 72 -3.98 2.67 6.97
CA ASP A 72 -5.29 2.06 6.80
C ASP A 72 -5.26 1.26 5.49
N LEU A 73 -5.13 -0.06 5.60
CA LEU A 73 -4.89 -0.94 4.47
C LEU A 73 -6.24 -1.35 3.87
N VAL A 74 -6.43 -1.06 2.59
CA VAL A 74 -7.65 -1.40 1.86
C VAL A 74 -7.34 -2.26 0.66
N VAL A 75 -8.25 -3.17 0.35
CA VAL A 75 -8.23 -3.96 -0.87
C VAL A 75 -8.78 -3.11 -2.01
N HIS A 76 -8.04 -3.01 -3.09
CA HIS A 76 -8.52 -2.44 -4.34
C HIS A 76 -8.42 -3.48 -5.45
N GLU A 77 -9.33 -3.40 -6.41
CA GLU A 77 -9.23 -4.17 -7.64
C GLU A 77 -8.52 -3.31 -8.68
N CYS A 78 -7.42 -3.81 -9.26
CA CYS A 78 -6.93 -3.26 -10.51
C CYS A 78 -7.63 -4.02 -11.63
N PRO A 79 -8.38 -3.34 -12.51
CA PRO A 79 -8.69 -3.93 -13.79
C PRO A 79 -7.34 -4.15 -14.46
N LEU A 80 -6.92 -5.43 -14.59
CA LEU A 80 -5.77 -5.78 -15.41
C LEU A 80 -5.95 -5.03 -16.72
N ALA A 81 -5.01 -4.14 -17.03
CA ALA A 81 -5.01 -3.40 -18.27
C ALA A 81 -4.93 -4.44 -19.39
N VAL A 82 -6.09 -4.84 -19.91
CA VAL A 82 -6.21 -5.34 -21.26
C VAL A 82 -5.88 -4.14 -22.14
N ASP A 83 -4.58 -4.00 -22.44
CA ASP A 83 -4.01 -3.03 -23.37
C ASP A 83 -4.63 -1.62 -23.34
N ALA A 84 -4.52 -0.93 -22.21
CA ALA A 84 -4.84 0.50 -22.15
C ALA A 84 -3.54 1.31 -22.14
N GLY A 85 -3.03 1.64 -23.33
CA GLY A 85 -2.18 2.81 -23.47
C GLY A 85 -2.95 4.06 -23.02
N ILE A 86 -2.29 4.92 -22.23
CA ILE A 86 -2.77 6.24 -21.76
C ILE A 86 -3.86 6.09 -20.67
N ASP A 87 -3.72 6.53 -19.42
CA ASP A 87 -3.42 7.89 -18.95
C ASP A 87 -2.94 7.82 -17.49
N ALA A 88 -1.63 7.96 -17.26
CA ALA A 88 -1.13 8.30 -15.94
C ALA A 88 -1.50 9.76 -15.71
N ARG A 89 -2.63 10.00 -15.04
CA ARG A 89 -2.97 11.33 -14.53
C ARG A 89 -1.79 11.80 -13.68
N PRO A 90 -1.00 12.82 -14.08
CA PRO A 90 0.09 13.29 -13.24
C PRO A 90 -0.53 13.89 -11.97
N ALA A 91 0.07 13.55 -10.82
CA ALA A 91 -0.29 14.12 -9.54
C ALA A 91 -0.34 15.65 -9.64
N PRO A 92 -1.29 16.34 -8.97
CA PRO A 92 -1.25 17.79 -8.94
C PRO A 92 0.01 18.22 -8.20
N GLU A 93 0.93 18.79 -8.98
CA GLU A 93 2.13 19.46 -8.53
C GLU A 93 1.74 20.54 -7.52
N ALA A 94 2.18 20.35 -6.28
CA ALA A 94 2.10 21.34 -5.22
C ALA A 94 3.10 22.48 -5.50
N ALA A 95 2.87 23.25 -6.55
CA ALA A 95 3.54 24.52 -6.80
C ALA A 95 2.79 25.62 -6.03
N ARG A 96 3.00 25.69 -4.71
CA ARG A 96 2.71 26.92 -3.96
C ARG A 96 3.81 27.93 -4.29
N ALA A 97 3.45 28.80 -5.22
CA ALA A 97 3.96 30.11 -5.54
C ALA A 97 4.95 30.72 -4.52
N GLY A 98 6.14 31.05 -5.01
CA GLY A 98 6.94 32.12 -4.42
C GLY A 98 6.20 33.45 -4.55
N GLN A 99 6.19 34.22 -3.47
CA GLN A 99 5.71 35.60 -3.46
C GLN A 99 6.64 36.47 -4.34
N PRO A 100 6.10 37.29 -5.26
CA PRO A 100 6.82 38.47 -5.71
C PRO A 100 6.67 39.57 -4.66
N VAL A 101 7.81 40.08 -4.18
CA VAL A 101 7.90 41.36 -3.48
C VAL A 101 7.53 42.48 -4.47
N PRO A 102 6.64 43.43 -4.14
CA PRO A 102 6.45 44.63 -4.96
C PRO A 102 7.63 45.59 -4.76
N ASP A 103 8.17 46.06 -5.88
CA ASP A 103 9.14 47.16 -5.97
C ASP A 103 8.37 48.49 -5.79
N ASP A 104 8.82 49.32 -4.86
CA ASP A 104 8.23 50.62 -4.47
C ASP A 104 8.92 51.72 -5.30
N ASP A 105 8.15 52.53 -6.05
CA ASP A 105 8.61 53.73 -6.78
C ASP A 105 8.34 55.00 -5.96
#